data_AF-A0A6M0ITS8-F1
#
_entry.id   AF-A0A6M0ITS8-F1
#
_cell.length_a   1.000
_cell.length_b   1.000
_cell.length_c   1.000
_cell.angle_alpha   90.00
_cell.angle_beta   90.00
_cell.angle_gamma   90.00
#
_symmetry.space_group_name_H-M   'P 1'
#
loop_
_entity.id
_entity.type
_entity.pdbx_description
1 polymer ?
#
loop_
_entity_poly.entity_id
_entity_poly.type
_entity_poly.pdbx_seq_one_letter_code
_entity_poly.pdbx_strand_id
1 'polypeptide(L)'
;MKNKKSQIIKVGLVGTATLSAIASSIFPANAIQYGSADVYRVGSGSSAVIYFHGTASSSISADIGYVSKVSSKLAGSCGEIVLSGSTVGTSPTLKVNSTTVTIASLPTQLLPTCTSGSFAESRSANFKTPDGKVVLVGNTPGSSATLDIPKATVKTVKINACGFGSFKGSDSAPLPTTFKVGSTTYTVASLPDAMAAPKCTSGIGYVPASWLSVGGGS
;
A
#
# COMPACT_ATOMS: atom_id res chain seq x y z
N MET A 1 -65.28 18.76 71.61
CA MET A 1 -64.17 19.73 71.77
C MET A 1 -62.89 18.98 72.13
N LYS A 2 -61.76 19.42 71.57
CA LYS A 2 -60.35 18.99 71.80
C LYS A 2 -59.93 17.68 71.09
N ASN A 3 -58.80 17.59 70.39
CA ASN A 3 -57.90 18.56 69.75
C ASN A 3 -57.01 17.76 68.79
N LYS A 4 -56.94 18.18 67.52
CA LYS A 4 -55.99 17.67 66.51
C LYS A 4 -54.56 18.06 66.92
N LYS A 5 -53.63 17.10 66.92
CA LYS A 5 -52.18 17.38 66.95
C LYS A 5 -51.59 16.91 65.62
N SER A 6 -51.28 17.90 64.77
CA SER A 6 -50.51 17.73 63.53
C SER A 6 -49.03 17.80 63.91
N GLN A 7 -48.23 16.81 63.52
CA GLN A 7 -46.77 16.86 63.66
C GLN A 7 -46.12 17.09 62.29
N ILE A 8 -45.33 18.16 62.25
CA ILE A 8 -44.47 18.60 61.15
C ILE A 8 -43.09 18.00 61.41
N ILE A 9 -42.53 17.22 60.47
CA ILE A 9 -41.12 16.81 60.52
C ILE A 9 -40.45 17.02 59.15
N LYS A 10 -39.64 18.09 59.14
CA LYS A 10 -38.34 18.32 58.48
C LYS A 10 -38.01 17.52 57.21
N VAL A 11 -38.07 18.22 56.07
CA VAL A 11 -37.42 17.83 54.81
C VAL A 11 -35.94 18.20 54.90
N GLY A 12 -35.06 17.20 54.93
CA GLY A 12 -33.61 17.37 54.82
C GLY A 12 -33.22 17.62 53.37
N LEU A 13 -32.60 18.76 53.12
CA LEU A 13 -32.01 19.15 51.84
C LEU A 13 -30.71 18.35 51.63
N VAL A 14 -30.76 17.30 50.81
CA VAL A 14 -29.55 16.56 50.39
C VAL A 14 -28.94 17.31 49.20
N GLY A 15 -27.84 18.01 49.45
CA GLY A 15 -27.01 18.61 48.41
C GLY A 15 -26.32 17.52 47.60
N THR A 16 -26.81 17.27 46.39
CA THR A 16 -26.13 16.45 45.38
C THR A 16 -24.96 17.24 44.81
N ALA A 17 -23.75 16.96 45.30
CA ALA A 17 -22.53 17.32 44.58
C ALA A 17 -22.50 16.50 43.27
N THR A 18 -22.74 17.17 42.15
CA THR A 18 -22.51 16.60 40.82
C THR A 18 -21.00 16.46 40.62
N LEU A 19 -20.46 15.33 41.09
CA LEU A 19 -19.21 14.79 40.57
C LEU A 19 -19.46 14.49 39.10
N SER A 20 -19.00 15.38 38.23
CA SER A 20 -18.91 15.15 36.79
C SER A 20 -17.96 13.98 36.58
N ALA A 21 -18.49 12.76 36.61
CA ALA A 21 -17.81 11.59 36.13
C ALA A 21 -17.48 11.87 34.66
N ILE A 22 -16.19 12.04 34.36
CA ILE A 22 -15.68 11.99 33.00
C ILE A 22 -15.97 10.56 32.56
N ALA A 23 -17.09 10.35 31.88
CA ALA A 23 -17.46 9.06 31.33
C ALA A 23 -16.32 8.63 30.42
N SER A 24 -15.51 7.68 30.90
CA SER A 24 -14.50 6.98 30.11
C SER A 24 -15.29 6.15 29.13
N SER A 25 -15.59 6.73 27.98
CA SER A 25 -16.45 6.10 27.01
C SER A 25 -15.69 4.90 26.44
N ILE A 26 -16.15 3.71 26.80
CA ILE A 26 -15.76 2.40 26.26
C ILE A 26 -16.18 2.22 24.78
N PHE A 27 -16.35 3.33 24.05
CA PHE A 27 -16.50 3.24 22.61
C PHE A 27 -15.17 2.73 22.03
N PRO A 28 -15.20 1.80 21.06
CA PRO A 28 -14.00 1.44 20.32
C PRO A 28 -13.34 2.74 19.87
N ALA A 29 -12.05 2.89 20.16
CA ALA A 29 -11.31 4.12 19.89
C ALA A 29 -11.64 4.58 18.48
N ASN A 30 -12.32 5.73 18.39
CA ASN A 30 -12.70 6.30 17.11
C ASN A 30 -11.43 6.47 16.29
N ALA A 31 -11.52 6.01 15.06
CA ALA A 31 -10.40 5.87 14.18
C ALA A 31 -9.72 7.23 13.94
N ILE A 32 -8.39 7.28 14.02
CA ILE A 32 -7.66 8.55 14.06
C ILE A 32 -7.48 9.13 12.65
N GLN A 33 -8.35 10.07 12.28
CA GLN A 33 -8.21 10.91 11.08
C GLN A 33 -7.26 12.09 11.32
N TYR A 34 -6.68 12.62 10.25
CA TYR A 34 -5.95 13.89 10.28
C TYR A 34 -6.78 14.98 9.60
N GLY A 35 -7.36 15.89 10.38
CA GLY A 35 -8.39 16.80 9.88
C GLY A 35 -9.59 16.01 9.34
N SER A 36 -9.96 16.26 8.08
CA SER A 36 -10.99 15.50 7.35
C SER A 36 -10.42 14.39 6.43
N ALA A 37 -9.11 14.16 6.45
CA ALA A 37 -8.46 13.23 5.53
C ALA A 37 -8.39 11.80 6.09
N ASP A 38 -8.95 10.85 5.35
CA ASP A 38 -8.85 9.41 5.64
C ASP A 38 -7.48 8.82 5.29
N VAL A 39 -6.76 9.47 4.39
CA VAL A 39 -5.42 9.06 3.96
C VAL A 39 -4.51 10.28 4.05
N TYR A 40 -3.44 10.15 4.81
CA TYR A 40 -2.47 11.22 5.05
C TYR A 40 -1.07 10.62 5.13
N ARG A 41 -0.06 11.48 5.08
CA ARG A 41 1.34 11.07 5.19
C ARG A 41 2.00 11.70 6.41
N VAL A 42 3.12 11.10 6.80
CA VAL A 42 4.09 11.70 7.70
C VAL A 42 5.45 11.64 7.00
N GLY A 43 6.11 12.78 6.86
CA GLY A 43 7.37 12.90 6.12
C GLY A 43 7.15 12.96 4.61
N SER A 44 8.24 13.10 3.85
CA SER A 44 8.21 13.40 2.41
C SER A 44 9.00 12.40 1.56
N GLY A 45 8.73 12.40 0.25
CA GLY A 45 9.45 11.59 -0.73
C GLY A 45 9.32 10.08 -0.50
N SER A 46 10.40 9.35 -0.76
CA SER A 46 10.49 7.89 -0.60
C SER A 46 10.49 7.42 0.85
N SER A 47 10.75 8.33 1.80
CA SER A 47 10.75 8.05 3.25
C SER A 47 9.41 8.32 3.93
N ALA A 48 8.40 8.78 3.18
CA ALA A 48 7.08 9.03 3.73
C ALA A 48 6.42 7.74 4.26
N VAL A 49 5.66 7.88 5.34
CA VAL A 49 4.79 6.83 5.85
C VAL A 49 3.34 7.26 5.61
N ILE A 50 2.59 6.45 4.89
CA ILE A 50 1.18 6.68 4.60
C ILE A 50 0.35 6.06 5.71
N TYR A 51 -0.55 6.83 6.29
CA TYR A 51 -1.50 6.38 7.28
C TYR A 51 -2.89 6.33 6.66
N PHE A 52 -3.64 5.32 7.05
CA PHE A 52 -5.01 5.10 6.64
C PHE A 52 -5.90 5.05 7.86
N HIS A 53 -6.98 5.79 7.81
CA HIS A 53 -8.13 5.67 8.68
C HIS A 53 -8.97 4.45 8.27
N GLY A 54 -9.50 3.71 9.25
CA GLY A 54 -10.41 2.61 8.99
C GLY A 54 -10.98 1.98 10.25
N THR A 55 -11.89 1.03 10.09
CA THR A 55 -12.49 0.31 11.21
C THR A 55 -11.43 -0.49 11.97
N ALA A 56 -11.45 -0.43 13.30
CA ALA A 56 -10.51 -1.18 14.14
C ALA A 56 -10.54 -2.69 13.81
N SER A 57 -9.36 -3.33 13.82
CA SER A 57 -9.18 -4.76 13.49
C SER A 57 -9.58 -5.17 12.05
N SER A 58 -9.73 -4.21 11.15
CA SER A 58 -9.96 -4.47 9.72
C SER A 58 -8.66 -4.46 8.90
N SER A 59 -8.79 -4.61 7.59
CA SER A 59 -7.67 -4.48 6.65
C SER A 59 -8.07 -3.68 5.41
N ILE A 60 -7.14 -2.87 4.93
CA ILE A 60 -7.26 -2.11 3.68
C ILE A 60 -6.34 -2.74 2.64
N SER A 61 -6.82 -2.92 1.42
CA SER A 61 -5.99 -3.34 0.29
C SER A 61 -5.56 -2.12 -0.51
N ALA A 62 -4.26 -1.85 -0.54
CA ALA A 62 -3.65 -0.79 -1.33
C ALA A 62 -2.94 -1.40 -2.54
N ASP A 63 -3.41 -1.10 -3.75
CA ASP A 63 -2.68 -1.41 -4.98
C ASP A 63 -1.56 -0.38 -5.14
N ILE A 64 -0.31 -0.87 -5.04
CA ILE A 64 0.89 -0.03 -5.09
C ILE A 64 1.54 -0.05 -6.48
N GLY A 65 0.80 -0.52 -7.49
CA GLY A 65 1.24 -0.61 -8.87
C GLY A 65 2.26 -1.71 -9.08
N TYR A 66 3.19 -1.47 -10.02
CA TYR A 66 4.20 -2.43 -10.41
C TYR A 66 5.47 -2.26 -9.59
N VAL A 67 5.86 -3.29 -8.86
CA VAL A 67 7.11 -3.33 -8.08
C VAL A 67 8.11 -4.20 -8.79
N SER A 68 9.33 -3.69 -9.00
CA SER A 68 10.44 -4.42 -9.61
C SER A 68 10.69 -5.76 -8.92
N LYS A 69 10.90 -6.80 -9.73
CA LYS A 69 11.28 -8.14 -9.28
C LYS A 69 12.48 -8.57 -10.10
N VAL A 70 13.65 -8.37 -9.50
CA VAL A 70 14.92 -8.74 -10.09
C VAL A 70 15.16 -10.24 -9.91
N SER A 71 15.55 -10.89 -10.99
CA SER A 71 15.94 -12.29 -11.04
C SER A 71 17.04 -12.47 -12.09
N SER A 72 17.72 -13.60 -12.07
CA SER A 72 18.71 -13.94 -13.10
C SER A 72 18.23 -15.13 -13.90
N LYS A 73 18.47 -15.12 -15.20
CA LYS A 73 18.14 -16.23 -16.09
C LYS A 73 19.28 -16.47 -17.07
N LEU A 74 19.61 -17.74 -17.28
CA LEU A 74 20.59 -18.14 -18.27
C LEU A 74 19.99 -18.04 -19.67
N ALA A 75 20.76 -17.46 -20.58
CA ALA A 75 20.50 -17.53 -22.01
C ALA A 75 20.74 -18.97 -22.50
N GLY A 76 19.85 -19.42 -23.37
CA GLY A 76 19.94 -20.72 -24.02
C GLY A 76 21.13 -20.83 -24.97
N SER A 77 21.22 -21.96 -25.64
CA SER A 77 22.33 -22.29 -26.55
C SER A 77 22.43 -21.35 -27.75
N CYS A 78 21.37 -20.63 -28.09
CA CYS A 78 21.34 -19.65 -29.18
C CYS A 78 21.29 -18.21 -28.68
N GLY A 79 21.56 -17.97 -27.39
CA GLY A 79 21.53 -16.62 -26.83
C GLY A 79 20.12 -16.10 -26.55
N GLU A 80 19.15 -17.00 -26.45
CA GLU A 80 17.75 -16.69 -26.22
C GLU A 80 17.34 -16.84 -24.76
N ILE A 81 16.50 -15.95 -24.27
CA ILE A 81 15.85 -16.11 -22.97
C ILE A 81 14.35 -16.20 -23.22
N VAL A 82 13.79 -17.37 -22.92
CA VAL A 82 12.35 -17.63 -23.08
C VAL A 82 11.65 -17.41 -21.75
N LEU A 83 10.74 -16.45 -21.69
CA LEU A 83 9.91 -16.15 -20.54
C LEU A 83 8.48 -16.62 -20.82
N SER A 84 7.94 -17.44 -19.93
CA SER A 84 6.55 -17.87 -20.06
C SER A 84 5.60 -16.69 -19.79
N GLY A 85 4.39 -16.76 -20.36
CA GLY A 85 3.35 -15.77 -20.08
C GLY A 85 3.05 -15.64 -18.57
N SER A 86 3.16 -16.72 -17.79
CA SER A 86 3.01 -16.67 -16.33
C SER A 86 4.17 -15.97 -15.61
N THR A 87 5.39 -16.06 -16.15
CA THR A 87 6.57 -15.36 -15.62
C THR A 87 6.43 -13.85 -15.79
N VAL A 88 5.96 -13.44 -16.96
CA VAL A 88 5.74 -12.03 -17.33
C VAL A 88 4.49 -11.47 -16.68
N GLY A 89 3.43 -12.29 -16.55
CA GLY A 89 2.16 -11.91 -15.96
C GLY A 89 1.51 -10.73 -16.70
N THR A 90 0.95 -9.79 -15.94
CA THR A 90 0.34 -8.56 -16.45
C THR A 90 1.35 -7.43 -16.65
N SER A 91 2.66 -7.68 -16.50
CA SER A 91 3.66 -6.62 -16.62
C SER A 91 3.62 -5.97 -18.00
N PRO A 92 3.55 -4.63 -18.11
CA PRO A 92 3.58 -3.95 -19.41
C PRO A 92 4.99 -3.92 -20.01
N THR A 93 6.01 -3.96 -19.15
CA THR A 93 7.42 -3.86 -19.52
C THR A 93 8.26 -4.90 -18.75
N LEU A 94 9.47 -5.15 -19.23
CA LEU A 94 10.51 -5.84 -18.49
C LEU A 94 11.85 -5.19 -18.82
N LYS A 95 12.85 -5.34 -17.96
CA LYS A 95 14.23 -4.96 -18.29
C LYS A 95 15.09 -6.21 -18.41
N VAL A 96 15.93 -6.23 -19.43
CA VAL A 96 17.01 -7.20 -19.59
C VAL A 96 18.31 -6.44 -19.47
N ASN A 97 19.08 -6.73 -18.44
CA ASN A 97 20.21 -5.93 -18.00
C ASN A 97 19.73 -4.48 -17.76
N SER A 98 20.11 -3.54 -18.63
CA SER A 98 19.70 -2.14 -18.56
C SER A 98 18.70 -1.73 -19.64
N THR A 99 18.33 -2.64 -20.55
CA THR A 99 17.45 -2.35 -21.69
C THR A 99 16.00 -2.64 -21.34
N THR A 100 15.13 -1.65 -21.50
CA THR A 100 13.68 -1.82 -21.30
C THR A 100 13.02 -2.38 -22.55
N VAL A 101 12.17 -3.38 -22.37
CA VAL A 101 11.39 -4.05 -23.41
C VAL A 101 9.91 -3.86 -23.10
N THR A 102 9.16 -3.29 -24.03
CA THR A 102 7.71 -3.13 -23.93
C THR A 102 7.03 -4.34 -24.56
N ILE A 103 6.31 -5.14 -23.76
CA ILE A 103 5.81 -6.46 -24.19
C ILE A 103 4.67 -6.31 -25.21
N ALA A 104 3.85 -5.26 -25.07
CA ALA A 104 2.73 -5.00 -25.97
C ALA A 104 3.18 -4.76 -27.41
N SER A 105 4.33 -4.09 -27.62
CA SER A 105 4.86 -3.75 -28.95
C SER A 105 5.67 -4.85 -29.62
N LEU A 106 5.91 -5.99 -28.94
CA LEU A 106 6.66 -7.08 -29.53
C LEU A 106 5.87 -7.75 -30.66
N PRO A 107 6.48 -8.00 -31.83
CA PRO A 107 5.84 -8.75 -32.90
C PRO A 107 5.63 -10.22 -32.47
N THR A 108 4.62 -10.88 -33.05
CA THR A 108 4.39 -12.30 -32.83
C THR A 108 5.09 -13.11 -33.93
N GLN A 109 5.97 -14.05 -33.57
CA GLN A 109 6.75 -14.88 -34.49
C GLN A 109 6.96 -16.29 -33.91
N LEU A 110 7.17 -17.29 -34.77
CA LEU A 110 7.55 -18.64 -34.30
C LEU A 110 8.99 -18.63 -33.78
N LEU A 111 9.24 -19.40 -32.71
CA LEU A 111 10.58 -19.62 -32.17
C LEU A 111 11.37 -20.53 -33.14
N PRO A 112 12.45 -20.03 -33.79
CA PRO A 112 13.26 -20.86 -34.66
C PRO A 112 14.00 -21.94 -33.88
N THR A 113 14.39 -23.02 -34.55
CA THR A 113 15.27 -24.03 -33.98
C THR A 113 16.68 -23.45 -33.76
N CYS A 114 17.37 -24.00 -32.76
CA CYS A 114 18.74 -23.63 -32.44
C CYS A 114 19.70 -24.64 -33.08
N THR A 115 20.63 -24.18 -33.93
CA THR A 115 21.59 -25.03 -34.65
C THR A 115 22.99 -24.45 -34.51
N SER A 116 23.91 -25.22 -33.94
CA SER A 116 25.33 -24.84 -33.79
C SER A 116 25.55 -23.47 -33.10
N GLY A 117 24.73 -23.17 -32.10
CA GLY A 117 24.84 -21.93 -31.30
C GLY A 117 24.21 -20.69 -31.93
N SER A 118 23.42 -20.83 -33.01
CA SER A 118 22.66 -19.73 -33.62
C SER A 118 21.28 -20.20 -34.10
N PHE A 119 20.32 -19.28 -34.15
CA PHE A 119 19.00 -19.61 -34.68
C PHE A 119 19.09 -19.99 -36.17
N ALA A 120 18.35 -21.03 -36.58
CA ALA A 120 18.25 -21.44 -37.98
C ALA A 120 17.71 -20.31 -38.87
N GLU A 121 16.82 -19.47 -38.33
CA GLU A 121 16.39 -18.21 -38.93
C GLU A 121 16.80 -17.07 -38.00
N SER A 122 17.63 -16.14 -38.47
CA SER A 122 18.16 -15.06 -37.64
C SER A 122 17.05 -14.16 -37.08
N ARG A 123 17.16 -13.81 -35.80
CA ARG A 123 16.25 -12.88 -35.11
C ARG A 123 17.09 -11.76 -34.48
N SER A 124 16.92 -10.54 -34.97
CA SER A 124 17.63 -9.36 -34.46
C SER A 124 16.86 -8.60 -33.38
N ALA A 125 15.58 -8.91 -33.18
CA ALA A 125 14.71 -8.22 -32.23
C ALA A 125 13.93 -9.21 -31.36
N ASN A 126 13.61 -8.76 -30.14
CA ASN A 126 12.77 -9.50 -29.21
C ASN A 126 11.36 -9.70 -29.82
N PHE A 127 10.72 -10.83 -29.51
CA PHE A 127 9.41 -11.17 -30.07
C PHE A 127 8.57 -11.96 -29.07
N LYS A 128 7.28 -12.15 -29.39
CA LYS A 128 6.38 -13.06 -28.71
C LYS A 128 6.13 -14.28 -29.57
N THR A 129 6.01 -15.45 -28.97
CA THR A 129 5.51 -16.63 -29.68
C THR A 129 3.97 -16.64 -29.70
N PRO A 130 3.33 -17.40 -30.62
CA PRO A 130 1.87 -17.52 -30.64
C PRO A 130 1.25 -18.06 -29.34
N ASP A 131 2.00 -18.85 -28.57
CA ASP A 131 1.62 -19.33 -27.23
C ASP A 131 1.88 -18.31 -26.11
N GLY A 132 2.25 -17.07 -26.45
CA GLY A 132 2.38 -15.95 -25.51
C GLY A 132 3.67 -15.92 -24.70
N LYS A 133 4.70 -16.69 -25.08
CA LYS A 133 6.03 -16.57 -24.46
C LYS A 133 6.73 -15.34 -25.02
N VAL A 134 7.49 -14.66 -24.17
CA VAL A 134 8.39 -13.57 -24.60
C VAL A 134 9.77 -14.16 -24.83
N VAL A 135 10.31 -13.95 -26.01
CA VAL A 135 11.65 -14.40 -26.40
C VAL A 135 12.55 -13.19 -26.53
N LEU A 136 13.58 -13.16 -25.69
CA LEU A 136 14.60 -12.13 -25.68
C LEU A 136 15.82 -12.67 -26.43
N VAL A 137 16.27 -11.98 -27.47
CA VAL A 137 17.36 -12.42 -28.36
C VAL A 137 18.58 -11.52 -28.23
N GLY A 138 19.72 -11.96 -28.78
CA GLY A 138 20.95 -11.18 -28.76
C GLY A 138 21.74 -11.24 -27.45
N ASN A 139 21.43 -12.18 -26.55
CA ASN A 139 22.27 -12.45 -25.39
C ASN A 139 23.41 -13.40 -25.78
N THR A 140 24.49 -13.42 -25.00
CA THR A 140 25.57 -14.40 -25.21
C THR A 140 25.10 -15.80 -24.79
N PRO A 141 25.23 -16.85 -25.62
CA PRO A 141 24.85 -18.20 -25.24
C PRO A 141 25.48 -18.65 -23.92
N GLY A 142 24.67 -19.25 -23.04
CA GLY A 142 25.12 -19.74 -21.72
C GLY A 142 25.45 -18.66 -20.69
N SER A 143 25.33 -17.37 -21.02
CA SER A 143 25.55 -16.28 -20.06
C SER A 143 24.31 -16.02 -19.21
N SER A 144 24.52 -15.49 -18.00
CA SER A 144 23.43 -15.04 -17.13
C SER A 144 23.05 -13.60 -17.48
N ALA A 145 21.77 -13.37 -17.74
CA ALA A 145 21.20 -12.03 -17.85
C ALA A 145 20.37 -11.69 -16.61
N THR A 146 20.45 -10.42 -16.19
CA THR A 146 19.61 -9.89 -15.13
C THR A 146 18.27 -9.47 -15.73
N LEU A 147 17.18 -9.95 -15.14
CA LEU A 147 15.82 -9.62 -15.53
C LEU A 147 15.16 -8.85 -14.41
N ASP A 148 14.64 -7.66 -14.71
CA ASP A 148 13.70 -6.96 -13.83
C ASP A 148 12.31 -7.04 -14.47
N ILE A 149 11.41 -7.82 -13.87
CA ILE A 149 10.04 -7.97 -14.34
C ILE A 149 9.12 -7.35 -13.28
N PRO A 150 8.68 -6.10 -13.46
CA PRO A 150 7.78 -5.46 -12.52
C PRO A 150 6.49 -6.27 -12.35
N LYS A 151 6.03 -6.45 -11.11
CA LYS A 151 4.78 -7.19 -10.83
C LYS A 151 3.77 -6.29 -10.14
N ALA A 152 2.54 -6.33 -10.63
CA ALA A 152 1.41 -5.71 -9.95
C ALA A 152 1.34 -6.24 -8.51
N THR A 153 1.38 -5.34 -7.54
CA THR A 153 1.49 -5.70 -6.13
C THR A 153 0.40 -5.00 -5.35
N VAL A 154 -0.38 -5.79 -4.61
CA VAL A 154 -1.33 -5.29 -3.62
C VAL A 154 -0.74 -5.50 -2.23
N LYS A 155 -0.74 -4.44 -1.43
CA LYS A 155 -0.33 -4.45 -0.02
C LYS A 155 -1.57 -4.44 0.86
N THR A 156 -1.64 -5.39 1.78
CA THR A 156 -2.64 -5.40 2.84
C THR A 156 -2.12 -4.58 4.02
N VAL A 157 -2.82 -3.50 4.35
CA VAL A 157 -2.57 -2.66 5.52
C VAL A 157 -3.53 -3.08 6.62
N LYS A 158 -2.99 -3.57 7.74
CA LYS A 158 -3.80 -3.92 8.91
C LYS A 158 -4.13 -2.68 9.73
N ILE A 159 -5.39 -2.54 10.10
CA ILE A 159 -5.87 -1.46 10.96
C ILE A 159 -5.81 -1.93 12.40
N ASN A 160 -5.12 -1.16 13.24
CA ASN A 160 -4.94 -1.47 14.65
C ASN A 160 -6.22 -1.21 15.47
N ALA A 161 -6.16 -1.45 16.78
CA ALA A 161 -7.29 -1.24 17.68
C ALA A 161 -7.73 0.23 17.81
N CYS A 162 -6.86 1.18 17.44
CA CYS A 162 -7.13 2.61 17.42
C CYS A 162 -7.63 3.10 16.05
N GLY A 163 -7.96 2.20 15.13
CA GLY A 163 -8.60 2.54 13.85
C GLY A 163 -7.67 3.19 12.83
N PHE A 164 -6.36 2.96 12.92
CA PHE A 164 -5.45 3.35 11.83
C PHE A 164 -4.47 2.23 11.47
N GLY A 165 -3.99 2.26 10.23
CA GLY A 165 -2.91 1.41 9.74
C GLY A 165 -1.87 2.24 8.99
N SER A 166 -0.66 1.70 8.83
CA SER A 166 0.43 2.40 8.16
C SER A 166 1.04 1.56 7.04
N PHE A 167 1.40 2.23 5.96
CA PHE A 167 2.16 1.72 4.83
C PHE A 167 3.42 2.55 4.65
N LYS A 168 4.57 1.89 4.54
CA LYS A 168 5.85 2.53 4.26
C LYS A 168 6.60 1.77 3.18
N GLY A 169 7.42 2.49 2.43
CA GLY A 169 8.40 1.90 1.54
C GLY A 169 9.48 1.13 2.31
N SER A 170 10.22 0.32 1.56
CA SER A 170 11.47 -0.33 2.00
C SER A 170 12.49 -0.22 0.87
N ASP A 171 13.77 -0.49 1.14
CA ASP A 171 14.81 -0.43 0.10
C ASP A 171 14.51 -1.38 -1.08
N SER A 172 13.95 -2.56 -0.77
CA SER A 172 13.56 -3.58 -1.76
C SER A 172 12.24 -3.29 -2.49
N ALA A 173 11.44 -2.38 -1.98
CA ALA A 173 10.12 -2.01 -2.50
C ALA A 173 9.81 -0.59 -2.03
N PRO A 174 10.35 0.44 -2.72
CA PRO A 174 10.18 1.83 -2.32
C PRO A 174 8.70 2.22 -2.37
N LEU A 175 8.34 3.25 -1.61
CA LEU A 175 6.98 3.79 -1.65
C LEU A 175 6.71 4.32 -3.07
N PRO A 176 5.62 3.90 -3.74
CA PRO A 176 5.31 4.40 -5.07
C PRO A 176 4.89 5.86 -5.01
N THR A 177 5.03 6.59 -6.11
CA THR A 177 4.55 7.98 -6.22
C THR A 177 3.02 8.05 -6.18
N THR A 178 2.34 7.02 -6.69
CA THR A 178 0.90 6.85 -6.67
C THR A 178 0.50 5.46 -6.19
N PHE A 179 -0.66 5.35 -5.57
CA PHE A 179 -1.26 4.07 -5.17
C PHE A 179 -2.79 4.18 -5.22
N LYS A 180 -3.48 3.04 -5.19
CA LYS A 180 -4.95 3.00 -5.17
C LYS A 180 -5.47 2.30 -3.94
N VAL A 181 -6.58 2.80 -3.40
CA VAL A 181 -7.39 2.11 -2.39
C VAL A 181 -8.81 2.04 -2.92
N GLY A 182 -9.31 0.83 -3.14
CA GLY A 182 -10.55 0.65 -3.90
C GLY A 182 -10.42 1.23 -5.32
N SER A 183 -11.30 2.17 -5.68
CA SER A 183 -11.26 2.89 -6.96
C SER A 183 -10.50 4.23 -6.89
N THR A 184 -10.15 4.71 -5.70
CA THR A 184 -9.54 6.03 -5.51
C THR A 184 -8.03 5.95 -5.72
N THR A 185 -7.49 6.82 -6.56
CA THR A 185 -6.05 6.98 -6.76
C THR A 185 -5.51 8.11 -5.90
N TYR A 186 -4.44 7.85 -5.16
CA TYR A 186 -3.76 8.81 -4.33
C TYR A 186 -2.36 9.08 -4.89
N THR A 187 -1.94 10.35 -4.86
CA THR A 187 -0.56 10.76 -5.14
C THR A 187 0.10 11.12 -3.83
N VAL A 188 1.22 10.49 -3.49
CA VAL A 188 1.86 10.66 -2.17
C VAL A 188 2.18 12.13 -1.88
N ALA A 189 2.69 12.87 -2.87
CA ALA A 189 3.06 14.27 -2.71
C ALA A 189 1.85 15.19 -2.43
N SER A 190 0.64 14.82 -2.85
CA SER A 190 -0.58 15.60 -2.63
C SER A 190 -1.32 15.23 -1.35
N LEU A 191 -0.87 14.19 -0.62
CA LEU A 191 -1.48 13.83 0.64
C LEU A 191 -1.18 14.89 1.71
N PRO A 192 -2.16 15.21 2.58
CA PRO A 192 -1.92 16.04 3.75
C PRO A 192 -0.77 15.47 4.60
N ASP A 193 0.17 16.33 4.99
CA ASP A 193 1.27 15.96 5.88
C ASP A 193 0.86 16.24 7.32
N ALA A 194 0.81 15.18 8.11
CA ALA A 194 0.46 15.25 9.53
C ALA A 194 1.66 15.61 10.42
N MET A 195 2.87 15.74 9.83
CA MET A 195 4.14 16.14 10.46
C MET A 195 4.68 15.19 11.54
N ALA A 196 3.81 14.47 12.25
CA ALA A 196 4.15 13.53 13.30
C ALA A 196 3.15 12.37 13.28
N ALA A 197 3.62 11.17 13.61
CA ALA A 197 2.83 9.95 13.54
C ALA A 197 1.84 9.80 14.70
N PRO A 198 0.63 9.25 14.46
CA PRO A 198 -0.25 8.81 15.53
C PRO A 198 0.36 7.59 16.24
N LYS A 199 -0.01 7.39 17.51
CA LYS A 199 0.36 6.21 18.29
C LYS A 199 -0.87 5.50 18.83
N CYS A 200 -0.77 4.18 18.97
CA CYS A 200 -1.80 3.36 19.58
C CYS A 200 -1.16 2.56 20.71
N THR A 201 -1.58 2.79 21.95
CA THR A 201 -1.05 2.10 23.13
C THR A 201 -2.23 1.56 23.93
N SER A 202 -2.28 0.24 24.11
CA SER A 202 -3.36 -0.44 24.85
C SER A 202 -4.77 -0.10 24.35
N GLY A 203 -4.93 0.08 23.03
CA GLY A 203 -6.21 0.46 22.42
C GLY A 203 -6.57 1.94 22.54
N ILE A 204 -5.69 2.76 23.13
CA ILE A 204 -5.88 4.21 23.24
C ILE A 204 -5.03 4.90 22.16
N GLY A 205 -5.69 5.72 21.35
CA GLY A 205 -5.08 6.53 20.31
C GLY A 205 -4.47 7.82 20.86
N TYR A 206 -3.26 8.15 20.42
CA TYR A 206 -2.57 9.39 20.77
C TYR A 206 -2.16 10.11 19.51
N VAL A 207 -2.51 11.40 19.44
CA VAL A 207 -2.06 12.32 18.39
C VAL A 207 -1.35 13.51 19.01
N PRO A 208 -0.39 14.12 18.30
CA PRO A 208 0.17 15.40 18.72
C PRO A 208 -0.92 16.47 18.85
N ALA A 209 -0.79 17.37 19.82
CA ALA A 209 -1.74 18.48 20.01
C ALA A 209 -1.85 19.38 18.76
N SER A 210 -0.79 19.46 17.96
CA SER A 210 -0.77 20.22 16.70
C SER A 210 -1.81 19.73 15.68
N TRP A 211 -2.30 18.48 15.78
CA TRP A 211 -3.36 17.97 14.91
C TRP A 211 -4.72 18.62 15.21
N LEU A 212 -4.97 18.97 16.47
CA LEU A 212 -6.25 19.52 16.91
C LEU A 212 -6.48 20.96 16.43
N SER A 213 -5.40 21.69 16.16
CA SER A 213 -5.46 23.07 15.65
C SER A 213 -5.84 23.16 14.17
N VAL A 214 -5.76 22.07 13.41
CA VAL A 214 -6.01 22.07 11.95
C VAL A 214 -7.52 22.03 11.64
N GLY A 215 -8.38 21.70 12.61
CA GLY A 215 -9.83 21.57 12.44
C GLY A 215 -10.67 22.79 12.87
N GLY A 216 -10.05 23.90 13.28
CA GLY A 216 -10.74 25.03 13.92
C GLY A 216 -11.12 26.21 13.01
N GLY A 217 -11.19 26.01 11.70
CA GLY A 217 -11.65 27.03 10.75
C GLY A 217 -13.06 26.74 10.25
N SER A 218 -14.06 27.23 10.98
CA SER A 218 -15.44 27.41 10.49
C SER A 218 -15.75 28.89 10.43
#